data_AF-A0A0W0ZJ19-F1
#
_entry.id   AF-A0A0W0ZJ19-F1
#
_cell.length_a   1.000
_cell.length_b   1.000
_cell.length_c   1.000
_cell.angle_alpha   90.00
_cell.angle_beta   90.00
_cell.angle_gamma   90.00
#
_symmetry.space_group_name_H-M   'P 1'
#
loop_
_entity.id
_entity.type
_entity.pdbx_description
1 polymer ?
#
loop_
_entity_poly.entity_id
_entity_poly.type
_entity_poly.pdbx_seq_one_letter_code
_entity_poly.pdbx_strand_id
1 'polypeptide(L)'
;MQYLAQSKESNEVNQYQFLRNNQFYWLSNLDMVIGKGIKSGFFNQEELIAESLKLNNEVKKRNLKDNLFTIWDLFHNSFDDNEEEVITALYKGFQDYIDIISTTDVHAIVTLLRSLKKEQLANDLVDKHISFLEKENIVFDNDSYSFDKISDPYFVGALKLLNEKIKPTPTLQKTINHIVNERGWNPIHENVLLEASSDEYYQLFYSLKGEELRKSIKRMLNLFNDNSPNSNHKIISSKIKEAIKMIGKTSNLNAQRVFYKFGISI
;
A
#
# COMPACT_ATOMS: atom_id res chain seq x y z
N MET A 1 18.11 -17.40 -37.32
CA MET A 1 17.66 -17.07 -35.94
C MET A 1 16.13 -16.97 -35.77
N GLN A 2 15.31 -17.04 -36.83
CA GLN A 2 13.84 -16.96 -36.72
C GLN A 2 13.14 -18.25 -36.24
N TYR A 3 13.78 -19.42 -36.35
CA TYR A 3 13.14 -20.72 -36.06
C TYR A 3 13.01 -21.06 -34.57
N LEU A 4 13.86 -20.47 -33.71
CA LEU A 4 13.84 -20.74 -32.26
C LEU A 4 12.75 -19.92 -31.53
N ALA A 5 12.34 -18.77 -32.07
CA ALA A 5 11.28 -17.94 -31.50
C ALA A 5 9.88 -18.55 -31.69
N GLN A 6 9.58 -19.06 -32.89
CA GLN A 6 8.28 -19.72 -33.18
C GLN A 6 8.05 -21.02 -32.39
N SER A 7 9.12 -21.73 -32.01
CA SER A 7 9.00 -22.97 -31.22
C SER A 7 8.65 -22.75 -29.74
N LYS A 8 8.97 -21.56 -29.19
CA LYS A 8 8.61 -21.20 -27.81
C LYS A 8 7.19 -20.67 -27.70
N GLU A 9 6.77 -19.80 -28.62
CA GLU A 9 5.40 -19.27 -28.66
C GLU A 9 4.36 -20.38 -28.86
N SER A 10 4.62 -21.35 -29.72
CA SER A 10 3.72 -22.50 -29.94
C SER A 10 3.59 -23.42 -28.73
N ASN A 11 4.62 -23.52 -27.90
CA ASN A 11 4.60 -24.36 -26.70
C ASN A 11 3.87 -23.67 -25.53
N GLU A 12 4.07 -22.36 -25.34
CA GLU A 12 3.35 -21.60 -24.31
C GLU A 12 1.84 -21.53 -24.60
N VAL A 13 1.42 -21.27 -25.85
CA VAL A 13 0.00 -21.26 -26.23
C VAL A 13 -0.68 -22.62 -25.96
N ASN A 14 0.05 -23.72 -26.17
CA ASN A 14 -0.46 -25.08 -25.92
C ASN A 14 -0.60 -25.38 -24.42
N GLN A 15 0.31 -24.86 -23.59
CA GLN A 15 0.22 -24.98 -22.13
C GLN A 15 -0.95 -24.17 -21.55
N TYR A 16 -1.18 -22.94 -22.04
CA TYR A 16 -2.34 -22.14 -21.62
C TYR A 16 -3.67 -22.77 -22.01
N GLN A 17 -3.79 -23.34 -23.21
CA GLN A 17 -4.99 -24.07 -23.63
C GLN A 17 -5.21 -25.34 -22.81
N PHE A 18 -4.14 -26.09 -22.53
CA PHE A 18 -4.21 -27.27 -21.67
C PHE A 18 -4.73 -26.94 -20.26
N LEU A 19 -4.20 -25.88 -19.62
CA LEU A 19 -4.66 -25.45 -18.30
C LEU A 19 -6.12 -25.02 -18.31
N ARG A 20 -6.56 -24.23 -19.31
CA ARG A 20 -7.95 -23.81 -19.44
C ARG A 20 -8.92 -24.97 -19.67
N ASN A 21 -8.55 -25.95 -20.49
CA ASN A 21 -9.38 -27.12 -20.78
C ASN A 21 -9.58 -28.02 -19.55
N ASN A 22 -8.63 -27.98 -18.60
CA ASN A 22 -8.72 -28.68 -17.32
C ASN A 22 -9.27 -27.81 -16.18
N GLN A 23 -9.95 -26.71 -16.51
CA GLN A 23 -10.55 -25.78 -15.55
C GLN A 23 -9.56 -25.18 -14.54
N PHE A 24 -8.28 -25.12 -14.91
CA PHE A 24 -7.23 -24.57 -14.07
C PHE A 24 -7.10 -23.07 -14.33
N TYR A 25 -7.84 -22.26 -13.58
CA TYR A 25 -7.97 -20.82 -13.81
C TYR A 25 -7.10 -19.94 -12.90
N TRP A 26 -6.70 -20.47 -11.75
CA TRP A 26 -5.96 -19.70 -10.75
C TRP A 26 -4.97 -20.58 -10.01
N LEU A 27 -3.87 -19.98 -9.57
CA LEU A 27 -2.77 -20.66 -8.89
C LEU A 27 -2.34 -19.76 -7.73
N SER A 28 -2.56 -20.22 -6.50
CA SER A 28 -2.20 -19.50 -5.30
C SER A 28 -0.72 -19.69 -4.95
N ASN A 29 -0.19 -18.84 -4.07
CA ASN A 29 1.15 -19.06 -3.52
C ASN A 29 1.25 -20.39 -2.77
N LEU A 30 0.18 -20.81 -2.09
CA LEU A 30 0.11 -22.12 -1.45
C LEU A 30 0.21 -23.26 -2.49
N ASP A 31 -0.50 -23.15 -3.61
CA ASP A 31 -0.44 -24.13 -4.71
C ASP A 31 0.98 -24.23 -5.29
N MET A 32 1.70 -23.12 -5.39
CA MET A 32 3.10 -23.12 -5.79
C MET A 32 4.00 -23.84 -4.79
N VAL A 33 3.82 -23.60 -3.49
CA VAL A 33 4.61 -24.27 -2.44
C VAL A 33 4.34 -25.78 -2.44
N ILE A 34 3.07 -26.17 -2.59
CA ILE A 34 2.68 -27.57 -2.73
C ILE A 34 3.30 -28.18 -3.98
N GLY A 35 3.18 -27.51 -5.13
CA GLY A 35 3.73 -27.97 -6.41
C GLY A 35 5.25 -28.13 -6.39
N LYS A 36 5.97 -27.20 -5.74
CA LYS A 36 7.41 -27.31 -5.50
C LYS A 36 7.73 -28.54 -4.66
N GLY A 37 7.01 -28.75 -3.55
CA GLY A 37 7.22 -29.90 -2.66
C GLY A 37 6.99 -31.24 -3.35
N ILE A 38 5.96 -31.35 -4.20
CA ILE A 38 5.71 -32.52 -5.04
C ILE A 38 6.89 -32.75 -6.01
N LYS A 39 7.37 -31.68 -6.66
CA LYS A 39 8.46 -31.75 -7.64
C LYS A 39 9.81 -32.12 -7.00
N SER A 40 10.10 -31.62 -5.81
CA SER A 40 11.33 -31.92 -5.07
C SER A 40 11.26 -33.23 -4.30
N GLY A 41 10.07 -33.78 -4.06
CA GLY A 41 9.84 -34.99 -3.26
C GLY A 41 9.86 -34.76 -1.74
N PHE A 42 10.00 -33.50 -1.30
CA PHE A 42 9.97 -33.10 0.11
C PHE A 42 9.43 -31.67 0.24
N PHE A 43 8.67 -31.40 1.31
CA PHE A 43 8.06 -30.10 1.55
C PHE A 43 8.95 -29.20 2.42
N ASN A 44 9.00 -27.92 2.08
CA ASN A 44 9.47 -26.88 2.99
C ASN A 44 8.35 -26.59 4.00
N GLN A 45 8.46 -27.17 5.20
CA GLN A 45 7.40 -27.14 6.20
C GLN A 45 7.11 -25.71 6.70
N GLU A 46 8.14 -24.87 6.85
CA GLU A 46 7.98 -23.48 7.28
C GLU A 46 7.20 -22.65 6.25
N GLU A 47 7.58 -22.77 4.97
CA GLU A 47 6.93 -22.07 3.86
C GLU A 47 5.48 -22.55 3.65
N LEU A 48 5.23 -23.86 3.81
CA LEU A 48 3.90 -24.45 3.72
C LEU A 48 2.97 -23.97 4.84
N ILE A 49 3.46 -23.93 6.08
CA ILE A 49 2.69 -23.43 7.23
C ILE A 49 2.39 -21.93 7.05
N ALA A 50 3.39 -21.14 6.64
CA ALA A 50 3.22 -19.70 6.44
C ALA A 50 2.14 -19.38 5.40
N GLU A 51 2.16 -20.02 4.23
CA GLU A 51 1.15 -19.80 3.17
C GLU A 51 -0.22 -20.38 3.55
N SER A 52 -0.28 -21.50 4.29
CA SER A 52 -1.54 -22.06 4.80
C SER A 52 -2.21 -21.12 5.81
N LEU A 53 -1.42 -20.48 6.69
CA LEU A 53 -1.92 -19.50 7.65
C LEU A 53 -2.47 -18.26 6.97
N LYS A 54 -1.81 -17.77 5.91
CA LYS A 54 -2.31 -16.64 5.10
C LYS A 54 -3.67 -16.97 4.50
N LEU A 55 -3.80 -18.12 3.83
CA LEU A 55 -5.07 -18.53 3.22
C LEU A 55 -6.16 -18.73 4.27
N ASN A 56 -5.86 -19.35 5.40
CA ASN A 56 -6.81 -19.50 6.51
C ASN A 56 -7.30 -18.14 7.04
N ASN A 57 -6.39 -17.17 7.16
CA ASN A 57 -6.76 -15.81 7.58
C ASN A 57 -7.63 -15.11 6.52
N GLU A 58 -7.37 -15.33 5.23
CA GLU A 58 -8.23 -14.81 4.15
C GLU A 58 -9.63 -15.42 4.17
N VAL A 59 -9.75 -16.74 4.33
CA VAL A 59 -11.03 -17.44 4.44
C VAL A 59 -11.81 -16.96 5.66
N LYS A 60 -11.14 -16.80 6.81
CA LYS A 60 -11.76 -16.22 8.01
C LYS A 60 -12.27 -14.80 7.74
N LYS A 61 -11.45 -13.92 7.17
CA LYS A 61 -11.86 -12.56 6.79
C LYS A 61 -13.06 -12.54 5.84
N ARG A 62 -13.12 -13.48 4.88
CA ARG A 62 -14.26 -13.61 3.96
C ARG A 62 -15.54 -14.01 4.70
N ASN A 63 -15.51 -15.07 5.50
CA ASN A 63 -16.68 -15.52 6.25
C ASN A 63 -17.19 -14.46 7.22
N LEU A 64 -16.27 -13.68 7.83
CA LEU A 64 -16.64 -12.59 8.72
C LEU A 64 -17.25 -11.40 7.97
N LYS A 65 -16.78 -11.11 6.75
CA LYS A 65 -17.45 -10.15 5.86
C LYS A 65 -18.86 -10.61 5.49
N ASP A 66 -19.05 -11.88 5.15
CA ASP A 66 -20.37 -12.44 4.86
C ASP A 66 -21.32 -12.24 6.06
N ASN A 67 -20.83 -12.47 7.28
CA ASN A 67 -21.60 -12.21 8.51
C ASN A 67 -21.99 -10.73 8.67
N LEU A 68 -21.07 -9.80 8.38
CA LEU A 68 -21.35 -8.35 8.42
C LEU A 68 -22.41 -7.95 7.37
N PHE A 69 -22.40 -8.57 6.18
CA PHE A 69 -23.45 -8.36 5.17
C PHE A 69 -24.82 -8.84 5.65
N THR A 70 -24.91 -9.98 6.35
CA THR A 70 -26.18 -10.43 6.96
C THR A 70 -26.72 -9.47 8.02
N ILE A 71 -25.90 -8.66 8.67
CA ILE A 71 -26.40 -7.64 9.61
C ILE A 71 -27.14 -6.53 8.84
N TRP A 72 -26.65 -6.17 7.65
CA TRP A 72 -27.31 -5.20 6.77
C TRP A 72 -28.62 -5.72 6.18
N ASP A 73 -28.86 -7.04 6.16
CA ASP A 73 -30.14 -7.60 5.72
C ASP A 73 -31.30 -7.14 6.59
N LEU A 74 -31.09 -6.91 7.89
CA LEU A 74 -32.13 -6.38 8.79
C LEU A 74 -32.61 -4.99 8.37
N PHE A 75 -31.71 -4.18 7.82
CA PHE A 75 -32.04 -2.85 7.31
C PHE A 75 -32.63 -2.90 5.90
N HIS A 76 -32.10 -3.75 5.01
CA HIS A 76 -32.51 -3.75 3.59
C HIS A 76 -33.74 -4.60 3.28
N ASN A 77 -34.03 -5.63 4.08
CA ASN A 77 -35.06 -6.63 3.77
C ASN A 77 -36.35 -6.46 4.58
N SER A 78 -36.55 -5.32 5.24
CA SER A 78 -37.79 -5.01 5.95
C SER A 78 -38.22 -3.54 5.78
N PHE A 79 -39.52 -3.30 5.85
CA PHE A 79 -40.13 -1.98 6.00
C PHE A 79 -40.76 -1.79 7.38
N ASP A 80 -40.53 -2.74 8.29
CA ASP A 80 -41.04 -2.67 9.66
C ASP A 80 -40.38 -1.53 10.44
N ASP A 81 -41.08 -1.01 11.45
CA ASP A 81 -40.54 -0.01 12.37
C ASP A 81 -39.71 -0.69 13.48
N ASN A 82 -38.56 -1.25 13.10
CA ASN A 82 -37.64 -1.95 13.98
C ASN A 82 -36.30 -1.22 14.16
N GLU A 83 -36.34 0.12 14.20
CA GLU A 83 -35.17 0.99 14.28
C GLU A 83 -34.16 0.55 15.36
N GLU A 84 -34.63 0.30 16.58
CA GLU A 84 -33.76 -0.09 17.71
C GLU A 84 -33.10 -1.46 17.50
N GLU A 85 -33.76 -2.40 16.81
CA GLU A 85 -33.20 -3.70 16.48
C GLU A 85 -32.06 -3.56 15.46
N VAL A 86 -32.29 -2.79 14.39
CA VAL A 86 -31.30 -2.52 13.35
C VAL A 86 -30.08 -1.81 13.94
N ILE A 87 -30.28 -0.77 14.74
CA ILE A 87 -29.20 -0.04 15.40
C ILE A 87 -28.40 -0.96 16.31
N THR A 88 -29.07 -1.76 17.15
CA THR A 88 -28.41 -2.69 18.07
C THR A 88 -27.58 -3.71 17.33
N ALA A 89 -28.10 -4.27 16.23
CA ALA A 89 -27.40 -5.28 15.43
C ALA A 89 -26.17 -4.70 14.73
N LEU A 90 -26.28 -3.53 14.08
CA LEU A 90 -25.15 -2.87 13.41
C LEU A 90 -24.07 -2.46 14.40
N TYR A 91 -24.46 -1.90 15.54
CA TYR A 91 -23.52 -1.46 16.57
C TYR A 91 -22.78 -2.66 17.19
N LYS A 92 -23.50 -3.75 17.49
CA LYS A 92 -22.88 -4.99 17.97
C LYS A 92 -21.95 -5.61 16.92
N GLY A 93 -22.39 -5.65 15.65
CA GLY A 93 -21.56 -6.12 14.54
C GLY A 93 -20.27 -5.34 14.39
N PHE A 94 -20.32 -4.00 14.51
CA PHE A 94 -19.11 -3.18 14.55
C PHE A 94 -18.18 -3.58 15.70
N GLN A 95 -18.70 -3.79 16.92
CA GLN A 95 -17.88 -4.17 18.07
C GLN A 95 -17.24 -5.55 17.91
N ASP A 96 -18.02 -6.53 17.43
CA ASP A 96 -17.57 -7.92 17.26
C ASP A 96 -16.49 -8.04 16.16
N TYR A 97 -16.44 -7.08 15.22
CA TYR A 97 -15.61 -7.14 14.01
C TYR A 97 -14.73 -5.89 13.79
N ILE A 98 -14.45 -5.10 14.83
CA ILE A 98 -13.69 -3.85 14.72
C ILE A 98 -12.28 -4.04 14.13
N ASP A 99 -11.69 -5.22 14.30
CA ASP A 99 -10.36 -5.58 13.82
C ASP A 99 -10.28 -5.89 12.31
N ILE A 100 -11.43 -6.07 11.66
CA ILE A 100 -11.52 -6.49 10.25
C ILE A 100 -12.45 -5.62 9.40
N ILE A 101 -13.35 -4.87 10.02
CA ILE A 101 -14.28 -3.96 9.34
C ILE A 101 -13.50 -2.82 8.68
N SER A 102 -13.85 -2.45 7.45
CA SER A 102 -13.15 -1.35 6.77
C SER A 102 -13.65 0.01 7.27
N THR A 103 -12.80 1.03 7.22
CA THR A 103 -13.19 2.42 7.56
C THR A 103 -14.38 2.91 6.72
N THR A 104 -14.53 2.42 5.48
CA THR A 104 -15.67 2.72 4.62
C THR A 104 -16.96 2.06 5.14
N ASP A 105 -16.91 0.81 5.58
CA ASP A 105 -18.08 0.12 6.16
C ASP A 105 -18.52 0.82 7.44
N VAL A 106 -17.57 1.24 8.27
CA VAL A 106 -17.81 2.06 9.47
C VAL A 106 -18.52 3.36 9.09
N HIS A 107 -18.08 4.04 8.02
CA HIS A 107 -18.73 5.26 7.54
C HIS A 107 -20.15 5.04 7.00
N ALA A 108 -20.43 3.90 6.40
CA ALA A 108 -21.80 3.53 6.02
C ALA A 108 -22.72 3.43 7.24
N ILE A 109 -22.26 2.76 8.31
CA ILE A 109 -23.00 2.67 9.59
C ILE A 109 -23.20 4.07 10.19
N VAL A 110 -22.14 4.89 10.25
CA VAL A 110 -22.22 6.28 10.75
C VAL A 110 -23.26 7.07 9.96
N THR A 111 -23.24 6.98 8.63
CA THR A 111 -24.17 7.72 7.77
C THR A 111 -25.63 7.34 8.04
N LEU A 112 -25.91 6.05 8.26
CA LEU A 112 -27.24 5.59 8.66
C LEU A 112 -27.63 6.12 10.05
N LEU A 113 -26.73 6.04 11.03
CA LEU A 113 -27.02 6.57 12.38
C LEU A 113 -27.32 8.07 12.36
N ARG A 114 -26.61 8.84 11.53
CA ARG A 114 -26.88 10.28 11.31
C ARG A 114 -28.26 10.50 10.68
N SER A 115 -28.64 9.72 9.67
CA SER A 115 -29.96 9.87 9.02
C SER A 115 -31.12 9.55 9.97
N LEU A 116 -30.90 8.65 10.93
CA LEU A 116 -31.82 8.32 12.04
C LEU A 116 -31.69 9.28 13.24
N LYS A 117 -30.93 10.37 13.12
CA LYS A 117 -30.71 11.39 14.17
C LYS A 117 -30.07 10.84 15.46
N LYS A 118 -29.32 9.75 15.39
CA LYS A 118 -28.60 9.11 16.51
C LYS A 118 -27.17 9.65 16.62
N GLU A 119 -27.05 10.98 16.74
CA GLU A 119 -25.77 11.70 16.67
C GLU A 119 -24.71 11.23 17.67
N GLN A 120 -25.13 10.96 18.91
CA GLN A 120 -24.21 10.51 19.97
C GLN A 120 -23.64 9.13 19.68
N LEU A 121 -24.49 8.21 19.17
CA LEU A 121 -24.07 6.86 18.85
C LEU A 121 -23.12 6.85 17.63
N ALA A 122 -23.40 7.69 16.64
CA ALA A 122 -22.54 7.89 15.49
C ALA A 122 -21.14 8.41 15.89
N ASN A 123 -21.07 9.40 16.79
CA ASN A 123 -19.79 9.90 17.31
C ASN A 123 -19.02 8.82 18.09
N ASP A 124 -19.70 8.10 18.97
CA ASP A 124 -19.08 7.02 19.76
C ASP A 124 -18.49 5.91 18.88
N LEU A 125 -19.16 5.58 17.78
CA LEU A 125 -18.67 4.59 16.81
C LEU A 125 -17.41 5.11 16.08
N VAL A 126 -17.40 6.38 15.67
CA VAL A 126 -16.20 7.03 15.10
C VAL A 126 -15.05 7.00 16.10
N ASP A 127 -15.27 7.42 17.34
CA ASP A 127 -14.23 7.50 18.36
C ASP A 127 -13.61 6.14 18.67
N LYS A 128 -14.43 5.09 18.72
CA LYS A 128 -13.96 3.70 18.90
C LYS A 128 -13.12 3.24 17.72
N HIS A 129 -13.55 3.52 16.50
CA HIS A 129 -12.79 3.15 15.31
C HIS A 129 -11.45 3.90 15.24
N ILE A 130 -11.46 5.20 15.52
CA ILE A 130 -10.24 6.02 15.57
C ILE A 130 -9.27 5.52 16.64
N SER A 131 -9.79 5.17 17.82
CA SER A 131 -8.98 4.59 18.91
C SER A 131 -8.36 3.24 18.51
N PHE A 132 -9.10 2.41 17.77
CA PHE A 132 -8.58 1.17 17.22
C PHE A 132 -7.46 1.44 16.19
N LEU A 133 -7.69 2.32 15.21
CA LEU A 133 -6.69 2.69 14.22
C LEU A 133 -5.44 3.29 14.86
N GLU A 134 -5.59 4.10 15.92
CA GLU A 134 -4.48 4.65 16.69
C GLU A 134 -3.65 3.56 17.35
N LYS A 135 -4.32 2.66 18.08
CA LYS A 135 -3.68 1.55 18.79
C LYS A 135 -2.90 0.64 17.84
N GLU A 136 -3.46 0.37 16.67
CA GLU A 136 -2.85 -0.48 15.64
C GLU A 136 -1.90 0.30 14.71
N ASN A 137 -1.70 1.60 14.95
CA ASN A 137 -0.82 2.47 14.18
C ASN A 137 -1.15 2.50 12.67
N ILE A 138 -2.44 2.49 12.34
CA ILE A 138 -2.98 2.45 10.97
C ILE A 138 -3.30 3.87 10.50
N VAL A 139 -2.71 4.28 9.38
CA VAL A 139 -3.03 5.54 8.69
C VAL A 139 -4.09 5.29 7.63
N PHE A 140 -5.06 6.21 7.54
CA PHE A 140 -6.11 6.16 6.53
C PHE A 140 -6.09 7.44 5.68
N ASP A 141 -5.70 7.33 4.41
CA ASP A 141 -5.76 8.45 3.48
C ASP A 141 -7.12 8.49 2.76
N ASN A 142 -7.95 9.46 3.15
CA ASN A 142 -9.27 9.65 2.54
C ASN A 142 -9.21 10.18 1.10
N ASP A 143 -8.10 10.80 0.67
CA ASP A 143 -7.96 11.35 -0.67
C ASP A 143 -7.51 10.30 -1.70
N SER A 144 -6.96 9.18 -1.24
CA SER A 144 -6.56 8.03 -2.08
C SER A 144 -7.75 7.23 -2.63
N TYR A 145 -8.97 7.40 -2.12
CA TYR A 145 -10.17 6.68 -2.55
C TYR A 145 -11.10 7.59 -3.37
N SER A 146 -11.34 7.23 -4.64
CA SER A 146 -12.11 8.08 -5.57
C SER A 146 -13.63 7.85 -5.54
N PHE A 147 -14.11 6.69 -5.11
CA PHE A 147 -15.55 6.33 -5.15
C PHE A 147 -16.19 6.21 -3.77
N ASP A 148 -15.46 5.76 -2.76
CA ASP A 148 -15.98 5.50 -1.41
C ASP A 148 -15.34 6.42 -0.36
N LYS A 149 -15.37 7.72 -0.65
CA LYS A 149 -14.76 8.73 0.21
C LYS A 149 -15.59 8.96 1.47
N ILE A 150 -14.93 8.98 2.62
CA ILE A 150 -15.55 9.33 3.89
C ILE A 150 -16.01 10.79 3.81
N SER A 151 -17.31 11.00 3.99
CA SER A 151 -17.96 12.31 3.84
C SER A 151 -18.49 12.90 5.16
N ASP A 152 -18.62 12.08 6.22
CA ASP A 152 -19.05 12.55 7.54
C ASP A 152 -18.02 13.55 8.11
N PRO A 153 -18.41 14.82 8.41
CA PRO A 153 -17.45 15.85 8.81
C PRO A 153 -16.70 15.52 10.11
N TYR A 154 -17.38 14.88 11.07
CA TYR A 154 -16.78 14.51 12.34
C TYR A 154 -15.74 13.42 12.12
N PHE A 155 -16.07 12.39 11.35
CA PHE A 155 -15.17 11.30 11.01
C PHE A 155 -13.96 11.79 10.20
N VAL A 156 -14.17 12.63 9.19
CA VAL A 156 -13.08 13.25 8.41
C VAL A 156 -12.16 14.07 9.31
N GLY A 157 -12.70 14.84 10.25
CA GLY A 157 -11.92 15.59 11.22
C GLY A 157 -11.07 14.68 12.10
N ALA A 158 -11.66 13.62 12.65
CA ALA A 158 -10.98 12.67 13.52
C ALA A 158 -9.86 11.89 12.79
N LEU A 159 -10.10 11.47 11.53
CA LEU A 159 -9.08 10.81 10.70
C LEU A 159 -7.88 11.73 10.41
N LYS A 160 -8.12 13.03 10.18
CA LYS A 160 -7.03 14.00 9.98
C LYS A 160 -6.17 14.13 11.24
N LEU A 161 -6.80 14.33 12.40
CA LEU A 161 -6.11 14.42 13.69
C LEU A 161 -5.34 13.14 14.01
N LEU A 162 -5.95 11.98 13.73
CA LEU A 162 -5.32 10.68 13.88
C LEU A 162 -4.06 10.57 13.01
N ASN A 163 -4.15 10.88 11.72
CA ASN A 163 -3.01 10.81 10.81
C ASN A 163 -1.90 11.80 11.19
N GLU A 164 -2.25 12.99 11.68
CA GLU A 164 -1.31 13.97 12.24
C GLU A 164 -0.64 13.49 13.54
N LYS A 165 -1.30 12.62 14.29
CA LYS A 165 -0.79 12.01 15.53
C LYS A 165 0.08 10.79 15.25
N ILE A 166 -0.36 9.91 14.34
CA ILE A 166 0.31 8.66 13.98
C ILE A 166 1.60 8.90 13.17
N LYS A 167 1.70 10.00 12.39
CA LYS A 167 2.84 10.38 11.51
C LYS A 167 3.78 9.21 11.16
N PRO A 168 3.50 8.38 10.16
CA PRO A 168 4.58 7.74 9.46
C PRO A 168 5.20 8.84 8.60
N THR A 169 6.26 9.48 9.08
CA THR A 169 7.20 10.15 8.18
C THR A 169 7.63 9.09 7.18
N PRO A 170 7.22 9.17 5.89
CA PRO A 170 7.53 8.11 4.96
C PRO A 170 9.05 7.97 4.88
N THR A 171 9.57 6.75 4.98
CA THR A 171 11.01 6.51 4.83
C THR A 171 11.49 7.11 3.50
N LEU A 172 12.74 7.53 3.43
CA LEU A 172 13.36 8.06 2.22
C LEU A 172 13.05 7.21 0.96
N GLN A 173 13.10 5.88 1.09
CA GLN A 173 12.80 4.95 0.00
C GLN A 173 11.34 5.06 -0.49
N LYS A 174 10.37 5.01 0.43
CA LYS A 174 8.94 5.16 0.09
C LYS A 174 8.67 6.52 -0.57
N THR A 175 9.27 7.59 -0.04
CA THR A 175 9.15 8.94 -0.59
C THR A 175 9.68 9.01 -2.02
N ILE A 176 10.89 8.51 -2.29
CA ILE A 176 11.46 8.51 -3.64
C ILE A 176 10.64 7.62 -4.59
N ASN A 177 10.20 6.45 -4.14
CA ASN A 177 9.37 5.56 -4.96
C ASN A 177 8.05 6.22 -5.36
N HIS A 178 7.39 6.92 -4.43
CA HIS A 178 6.19 7.69 -4.73
C HIS A 178 6.48 8.78 -5.77
N ILE A 179 7.51 9.61 -5.59
CA ILE A 179 7.89 10.69 -6.53
C ILE A 179 8.25 10.17 -7.93
N VAL A 180 8.82 8.97 -8.02
CA VAL A 180 9.20 8.33 -9.28
C VAL A 180 7.98 7.79 -10.04
N ASN A 181 7.02 7.20 -9.33
CA ASN A 181 5.89 6.50 -9.93
C ASN A 181 4.63 7.37 -10.08
N GLU A 182 4.49 8.42 -9.26
CA GLU A 182 3.31 9.27 -9.22
C GLU A 182 3.56 10.67 -9.79
N ARG A 183 2.47 11.36 -10.15
CA ARG A 183 2.51 12.73 -10.70
C ARG A 183 2.40 13.77 -9.58
N GLY A 184 3.41 13.85 -8.72
CA GLY A 184 3.51 14.92 -7.73
C GLY A 184 4.21 14.51 -6.45
N TRP A 185 4.30 15.46 -5.52
CA TRP A 185 4.64 15.23 -4.12
C TRP A 185 3.93 16.29 -3.27
N ASN A 186 3.90 16.08 -1.96
CA ASN A 186 3.30 17.01 -1.00
C ASN A 186 4.39 17.53 -0.05
N PRO A 187 4.08 18.51 0.83
CA PRO A 187 5.06 19.04 1.78
C PRO A 187 5.69 17.99 2.70
N ILE A 188 5.01 16.88 3.00
CA ILE A 188 5.56 15.79 3.83
C ILE A 188 6.71 15.11 3.09
N HIS A 189 6.54 14.80 1.80
CA HIS A 189 7.61 14.24 0.97
C HIS A 189 8.81 15.19 0.87
N GLU A 190 8.57 16.50 0.72
CA GLU A 190 9.65 17.49 0.67
C GLU A 190 10.43 17.55 1.99
N ASN A 191 9.73 17.53 3.13
CA ASN A 191 10.37 17.49 4.45
C ASN A 191 11.23 16.24 4.65
N VAL A 192 10.76 15.06 4.24
CA VAL A 192 11.57 13.83 4.29
C VAL A 192 12.86 13.96 3.49
N LEU A 193 12.77 14.52 2.29
CA LEU A 193 13.94 14.72 1.44
C LEU A 193 14.92 15.74 2.02
N LEU A 194 14.40 16.77 2.70
CA LEU A 194 15.20 17.79 3.37
C LEU A 194 15.85 17.27 4.65
N GLU A 195 15.19 16.41 5.41
CA GLU A 195 15.71 15.83 6.65
C GLU A 195 16.78 14.77 6.37
N ALA A 196 16.59 13.97 5.32
CA ALA A 196 17.54 12.93 4.92
C ALA A 196 18.95 13.48 4.70
N SER A 197 19.93 12.79 5.26
CA SER A 197 21.36 13.05 5.10
C SER A 197 21.89 12.50 3.77
N SER A 198 23.03 13.04 3.32
CA SER A 198 23.73 12.52 2.12
C SER A 198 24.11 11.03 2.27
N ASP A 199 24.38 10.57 3.49
CA ASP A 199 24.64 9.15 3.78
C ASP A 199 23.39 8.27 3.57
N GLU A 200 22.21 8.72 3.97
CA GLU A 200 20.97 7.97 3.76
C GLU A 200 20.62 7.86 2.27
N TYR A 201 20.81 8.96 1.51
CA TYR A 201 20.70 8.92 0.04
C TYR A 201 21.73 7.96 -0.57
N TYR A 202 22.96 7.95 -0.06
CA TYR A 202 24.00 7.04 -0.52
C TYR A 202 23.59 5.59 -0.28
N GLN A 203 23.18 5.22 0.93
CA GLN A 203 22.78 3.85 1.27
C GLN A 203 21.61 3.40 0.38
N LEU A 204 20.61 4.25 0.21
CA LEU A 204 19.48 3.97 -0.66
C LEU A 204 19.92 3.74 -2.11
N PHE A 205 20.60 4.70 -2.73
CA PHE A 205 21.03 4.56 -4.13
C PHE A 205 22.04 3.44 -4.34
N TYR A 206 22.90 3.17 -3.37
CA TYR A 206 23.83 2.05 -3.43
C TYR A 206 23.12 0.69 -3.34
N SER A 207 21.97 0.61 -2.65
CA SER A 207 21.15 -0.61 -2.58
C SER A 207 20.42 -0.91 -3.91
N LEU A 208 19.95 0.13 -4.61
CA LEU A 208 19.18 -0.03 -5.86
C LEU A 208 20.02 -0.57 -7.03
N LYS A 209 19.36 -1.24 -7.98
CA LYS A 209 19.99 -1.84 -9.16
C LYS A 209 19.16 -1.58 -10.42
N GLY A 210 19.79 -1.79 -11.58
CA GLY A 210 19.09 -1.80 -12.88
C GLY A 210 18.33 -0.51 -13.20
N GLU A 211 17.10 -0.67 -13.63
CA GLU A 211 16.22 0.41 -14.08
C GLU A 211 15.73 1.30 -12.94
N GLU A 212 15.43 0.73 -11.77
CA GLU A 212 14.98 1.45 -10.58
C GLU A 212 16.00 2.49 -10.12
N LEU A 213 17.28 2.09 -10.06
CA LEU A 213 18.39 3.01 -9.78
C LEU A 213 18.41 4.19 -10.76
N ARG A 214 18.32 3.88 -12.06
CA ARG A 214 18.43 4.88 -13.12
C ARG A 214 17.26 5.86 -13.09
N LYS A 215 16.04 5.36 -12.96
CA LYS A 215 14.81 6.17 -12.90
C LYS A 215 14.82 7.08 -11.67
N SER A 216 15.16 6.52 -10.51
CA SER A 216 15.19 7.26 -9.24
C SER A 216 16.14 8.44 -9.30
N ILE A 217 17.43 8.19 -9.62
CA ILE A 217 18.43 9.27 -9.67
C ILE A 217 18.06 10.32 -10.71
N LYS A 218 17.67 9.91 -11.93
CA LYS A 218 17.34 10.86 -13.00
C LYS A 218 16.12 11.71 -12.67
N ARG A 219 15.07 11.11 -12.11
CA ARG A 219 13.85 11.83 -11.72
C ARG A 219 14.16 12.86 -10.63
N MET A 220 14.89 12.44 -9.60
CA MET A 220 15.23 13.31 -8.47
C MET A 220 16.11 14.50 -8.90
N LEU A 221 17.16 14.27 -9.70
CA LEU A 221 18.01 15.35 -10.22
C LEU A 221 17.26 16.31 -11.16
N ASN A 222 16.27 15.82 -11.90
CA ASN A 222 15.47 16.67 -12.78
C ASN A 222 14.52 17.58 -11.98
N LEU A 223 13.86 17.05 -10.95
CA LEU A 223 12.90 17.78 -10.12
C LEU A 223 13.58 18.75 -9.16
N PHE A 224 14.64 18.30 -8.49
CA PHE A 224 15.40 19.04 -7.50
C PHE A 224 16.73 19.44 -8.12
N ASN A 225 16.72 20.51 -8.91
CA ASN A 225 17.90 21.04 -9.58
C ASN A 225 18.30 22.42 -9.04
N ASP A 226 19.54 22.80 -9.29
CA ASP A 226 20.15 24.04 -8.76
C ASP A 226 19.51 25.32 -9.33
N ASN A 227 18.85 25.21 -10.49
CA ASN A 227 18.16 26.33 -11.13
C ASN A 227 16.76 26.57 -10.54
N SER A 228 16.31 25.74 -9.60
CA SER A 228 15.02 25.93 -8.94
C SER A 228 15.00 27.25 -8.15
N PRO A 229 13.90 28.03 -8.21
CA PRO A 229 13.73 29.20 -7.34
C PRO A 229 13.52 28.79 -5.87
N ASN A 230 13.17 27.53 -5.58
CA ASN A 230 12.98 27.02 -4.22
C ASN A 230 14.34 26.66 -3.58
N SER A 231 14.70 27.31 -2.47
CA SER A 231 15.93 27.03 -1.71
C SER A 231 16.01 25.58 -1.22
N ASN A 232 14.87 24.98 -0.86
CA ASN A 232 14.80 23.59 -0.42
C ASN A 232 15.23 22.62 -1.53
N HIS A 233 14.81 22.87 -2.77
CA HIS A 233 15.20 22.04 -3.90
C HIS A 233 16.71 22.08 -4.14
N LYS A 234 17.36 23.22 -3.89
CA LYS A 234 18.83 23.33 -3.98
C LYS A 234 19.53 22.51 -2.89
N ILE A 235 18.99 22.51 -1.67
CA ILE A 235 19.51 21.70 -0.56
C ILE A 235 19.35 20.20 -0.87
N ILE A 236 18.17 19.79 -1.33
CA ILE A 236 17.91 18.39 -1.73
C ILE A 236 18.86 17.98 -2.87
N SER A 237 19.01 18.84 -3.90
CA SER A 237 19.95 18.64 -5.02
C SER A 237 21.38 18.42 -4.54
N SER A 238 21.86 19.24 -3.59
CA SER A 238 23.24 19.14 -3.12
C SER A 238 23.49 17.81 -2.38
N LYS A 239 22.57 17.38 -1.52
CA LYS A 239 22.65 16.11 -0.78
C LYS A 239 22.63 14.91 -1.71
N ILE A 240 21.76 14.93 -2.73
CA ILE A 240 21.72 13.87 -3.76
C ILE A 240 23.03 13.81 -4.53
N LYS A 241 23.58 14.96 -4.95
CA LYS A 241 24.86 15.02 -5.67
C LYS A 241 26.02 14.54 -4.81
N GLU A 242 26.03 14.87 -3.52
CA GLU A 242 27.04 14.39 -2.58
C GLU A 242 26.97 12.86 -2.43
N ALA A 243 25.78 12.31 -2.23
CA ALA A 243 25.56 10.86 -2.19
C ALA A 243 26.07 10.16 -3.47
N ILE A 244 25.75 10.70 -4.65
CA ILE A 244 26.21 10.15 -5.93
C ILE A 244 27.74 10.26 -6.05
N LYS A 245 28.36 11.34 -5.56
CA LYS A 245 29.81 11.47 -5.50
C LYS A 245 30.46 10.44 -4.59
N MET A 246 29.86 10.17 -3.42
CA MET A 246 30.32 9.11 -2.52
C MET A 246 30.29 7.75 -3.22
N ILE A 247 29.21 7.42 -3.96
CA ILE A 247 29.15 6.20 -4.78
C ILE A 247 30.27 6.19 -5.81
N GLY A 248 30.51 7.30 -6.51
CA GLY A 248 31.59 7.40 -7.49
C GLY A 248 32.98 7.15 -6.90
N LYS A 249 33.24 7.60 -5.66
CA LYS A 249 34.52 7.41 -4.95
C LYS A 249 34.78 5.97 -4.50
N THR A 250 33.78 5.08 -4.52
CA THR A 250 33.97 3.68 -4.09
C THR A 250 34.83 2.84 -5.06
N SER A 251 34.93 3.23 -6.34
CA SER A 251 35.84 2.59 -7.30
C SER A 251 35.98 3.41 -8.59
N ASN A 252 37.09 3.23 -9.31
CA ASN A 252 37.27 3.84 -10.64
C ASN A 252 36.12 3.51 -11.61
N LEU A 253 35.58 2.28 -11.54
CA LEU A 253 34.43 1.89 -12.35
C LEU A 253 33.17 2.68 -12.00
N ASN A 254 32.91 2.89 -10.70
CA ASN A 254 31.76 3.67 -10.26
C ASN A 254 31.91 5.15 -10.60
N ALA A 255 33.12 5.71 -10.56
CA ALA A 255 33.39 7.06 -11.05
C ALA A 255 33.01 7.22 -12.54
N GLN A 256 33.42 6.26 -13.39
CA GLN A 256 33.02 6.26 -14.80
C GLN A 256 31.50 6.10 -14.97
N ARG A 257 30.86 5.21 -14.21
CA ARG A 257 29.39 5.02 -14.27
C ARG A 257 28.63 6.29 -13.89
N VAL A 258 29.08 7.00 -12.85
CA VAL A 258 28.46 8.24 -12.41
C VAL A 258 28.60 9.34 -13.48
N PHE A 259 29.81 9.51 -14.02
CA PHE A 259 30.07 10.47 -15.07
C PHE A 259 29.23 10.20 -16.33
N TYR A 260 29.29 8.99 -16.89
CA TYR A 260 28.58 8.66 -18.13
C TYR A 260 27.05 8.65 -18.00
N LYS A 261 26.50 8.32 -16.82
CA LYS A 261 25.05 8.20 -16.66
C LYS A 261 24.38 9.50 -16.20
N PHE A 262 25.08 10.30 -15.39
CA PHE A 262 24.49 11.44 -14.69
C PHE A 262 25.25 12.75 -14.91
N GLY A 263 26.40 12.73 -15.61
CA GLY A 263 27.18 13.94 -15.90
C GLY A 263 27.89 14.54 -14.68
N ILE A 264 28.08 13.76 -13.62
CA ILE A 264 28.71 14.21 -12.37
C ILE A 264 30.17 13.76 -12.34
N SER A 265 31.10 14.71 -12.23
CA SER A 265 32.52 14.43 -12.03
C SER A 265 32.82 14.12 -10.56
N ILE A 266 33.73 13.17 -10.34
CA ILE A 266 34.18 12.70 -9.02
C ILE A 266 35.49 13.36 -8.62
#